data_AF-A0A401Z4D4-F1
#
_entry.id   AF-A0A401Z4D4-F1
#
_cell.length_a   1.000
_cell.length_b   1.000
_cell.length_c   1.000
_cell.angle_alpha   90.00
_cell.angle_beta   90.00
_cell.angle_gamma   90.00
#
_symmetry.space_group_name_H-M   'P 1'
#
loop_
_entity.id
_entity.type
_entity.pdbx_description
1 polymer ?
#
loop_
_entity_poly.entity_id
_entity_poly.type
_entity_poly.pdbx_seq_one_letter_code
_entity_poly.pdbx_strand_id
1 'polypeptide(L)'
;MRLSAAAKARSRAEGGPIPDGGDRLLLAYLVMEGPRRVTDLAAMTYLDVSTVSRQIASLVQRGLVERRPDPNDGRGTLLAVTDAGEQAFEVYRSRRQAELDRVTRDWSADERRTFVHLLARFNDDLEREQAPARDAMPGAPEGPTA
;
A
#
# COMPACT_ATOMS: atom_id res chain seq x y z
N MET A 1 0.64 12.22 22.50
CA MET A 1 -0.35 12.17 21.40
C MET A 1 -0.57 10.72 21.00
N ARG A 2 -1.69 10.08 21.39
CA ARG A 2 -1.92 8.61 21.27
C ARG A 2 -2.82 8.24 20.07
N LEU A 3 -2.41 8.61 18.85
CA LEU A 3 -3.15 8.26 17.62
C LEU A 3 -2.83 6.83 17.12
N SER A 4 -1.63 6.31 17.37
CA SER A 4 -1.18 5.04 16.78
C SER A 4 -1.76 3.78 17.45
N ALA A 5 -1.90 3.77 18.79
CA ALA A 5 -2.35 2.58 19.51
C ALA A 5 -3.86 2.30 19.34
N ALA A 6 -4.69 3.35 19.31
CA ALA A 6 -6.14 3.21 19.15
C ALA A 6 -6.56 2.83 17.72
N ALA A 7 -5.82 3.30 16.70
CA ALA A 7 -6.03 2.93 15.30
C ALA A 7 -5.64 1.46 15.03
N LYS A 8 -4.51 1.01 15.59
CA LYS A 8 -3.99 -0.35 15.43
C LYS A 8 -4.84 -1.41 16.16
N ALA A 9 -5.47 -1.04 17.28
CA ALA A 9 -6.37 -1.91 18.02
C ALA A 9 -7.74 -2.08 17.33
N ARG A 10 -8.22 -1.06 16.61
CA ARG A 10 -9.49 -1.13 15.85
C ARG A 10 -9.36 -1.88 14.52
N SER A 11 -8.24 -1.76 13.80
CA SER A 11 -8.05 -2.52 12.53
C SER A 11 -8.13 -4.04 12.75
N ARG A 12 -7.59 -4.54 13.86
CA ARG A 12 -7.68 -5.95 14.26
C ARG A 12 -9.09 -6.42 14.60
N ALA A 13 -9.95 -5.53 15.07
CA ALA A 13 -11.32 -5.85 15.49
C ALA A 13 -12.32 -5.73 14.33
N GLU A 14 -12.04 -4.87 13.35
CA GLU A 14 -12.88 -4.62 12.19
C GLU A 14 -12.42 -5.47 10.99
N GLY A 15 -12.49 -6.80 11.13
CA GLY A 15 -12.14 -7.75 10.07
C GLY A 15 -12.88 -7.46 8.75
N GLY A 16 -12.19 -6.78 7.84
CA GLY A 16 -12.62 -6.57 6.47
C GLY A 16 -12.08 -7.67 5.54
N PRO A 17 -12.53 -7.72 4.29
CA PRO A 17 -12.00 -8.65 3.29
C PRO A 17 -10.55 -8.32 2.88
N ILE A 18 -9.86 -7.37 3.51
CA ILE A 18 -8.43 -7.07 3.28
C ILE A 18 -7.72 -7.05 4.65
N PRO A 19 -6.65 -7.82 4.85
CA PRO A 19 -5.85 -7.80 6.06
C PRO A 19 -5.20 -6.43 6.28
N ASP A 20 -4.87 -6.18 7.53
CA ASP A 20 -4.18 -5.00 8.03
C ASP A 20 -2.80 -4.81 7.36
N GLY A 21 -2.28 -3.58 7.37
CA GLY A 21 -0.89 -3.31 7.00
C GLY A 21 -0.63 -3.22 5.49
N GLY A 22 0.38 -3.96 5.00
CA GLY A 22 0.93 -3.79 3.65
C GLY A 22 0.14 -4.46 2.51
N ASP A 23 -0.59 -5.54 2.78
CA ASP A 23 -1.50 -6.19 1.79
C ASP A 23 -2.49 -5.17 1.23
N ARG A 24 -3.04 -4.33 2.11
CA ARG A 24 -3.96 -3.27 1.75
C ARG A 24 -3.35 -2.20 0.87
N LEU A 25 -2.12 -1.82 1.16
CA LEU A 25 -1.40 -0.80 0.40
C LEU A 25 -1.08 -1.32 -1.01
N LEU A 26 -0.65 -2.57 -1.12
CA LEU A 26 -0.38 -3.21 -2.42
C LEU A 26 -1.65 -3.38 -3.27
N LEU A 27 -2.76 -3.80 -2.65
CA LEU A 27 -4.04 -3.89 -3.36
C LEU A 27 -4.49 -2.51 -3.86
N ALA A 28 -4.36 -1.47 -3.02
CA ALA A 28 -4.68 -0.10 -3.40
C ALA A 28 -3.86 0.38 -4.61
N TYR A 29 -2.54 0.12 -4.60
CA TYR A 29 -1.67 0.44 -5.72
C TYR A 29 -2.12 -0.27 -7.00
N LEU A 30 -2.39 -1.57 -6.94
CA LEU A 30 -2.84 -2.33 -8.11
C LEU A 30 -4.20 -1.87 -8.64
N VAL A 31 -5.12 -1.39 -7.79
CA VAL A 31 -6.39 -0.80 -8.22
C VAL A 31 -6.17 0.55 -8.90
N MET A 32 -5.31 1.41 -8.35
CA MET A 32 -5.11 2.78 -8.86
C MET A 32 -4.21 2.86 -10.09
N GLU A 33 -3.15 2.04 -10.12
CA GLU A 33 -2.09 2.09 -11.14
C GLU A 33 -2.22 0.99 -12.20
N GLY A 34 -3.12 0.03 -11.98
CA GLY A 34 -3.32 -1.14 -12.82
C GLY A 34 -2.25 -2.23 -12.61
N PRO A 35 -2.18 -3.21 -13.53
CA PRO A 35 -1.27 -4.34 -13.39
C PRO A 35 0.21 -3.94 -13.35
N ARG A 36 0.98 -4.56 -12.45
CA ARG A 36 2.41 -4.24 -12.20
C ARG A 36 3.22 -5.50 -11.88
N ARG A 37 4.54 -5.45 -12.10
CA ARG A 37 5.44 -6.52 -11.62
C ARG A 37 5.68 -6.36 -10.12
N VAL A 38 6.08 -7.46 -9.47
CA VAL A 38 6.41 -7.44 -8.03
C VAL A 38 7.59 -6.49 -7.71
N THR A 39 8.52 -6.35 -8.65
CA THR A 39 9.68 -5.45 -8.55
C THR A 39 9.25 -3.98 -8.59
N ASP A 40 8.27 -3.65 -9.42
CA ASP A 40 7.76 -2.30 -9.55
C ASP A 40 7.01 -1.91 -8.29
N LEU A 41 6.19 -2.83 -7.75
CA LEU A 41 5.50 -2.65 -6.48
C LEU A 41 6.50 -2.47 -5.33
N ALA A 42 7.60 -3.22 -5.28
CA ALA A 42 8.64 -3.04 -4.28
C ALA A 42 9.28 -1.65 -4.34
N ALA A 43 9.59 -1.16 -5.55
CA ALA A 43 10.13 0.18 -5.75
C ALA A 43 9.14 1.27 -5.30
N MET A 44 7.87 1.17 -5.71
CA MET A 44 6.83 2.16 -5.38
C MET A 44 6.45 2.18 -3.90
N THR A 45 6.54 1.04 -3.22
CA THR A 45 6.19 0.94 -1.80
C THR A 45 7.39 1.12 -0.88
N TYR A 46 8.60 1.26 -1.43
CA TYR A 46 9.87 1.32 -0.71
C TYR A 46 10.13 0.09 0.19
N LEU A 47 9.44 -1.02 -0.06
CA LEU A 47 9.53 -2.29 0.66
C LEU A 47 10.48 -3.26 -0.06
N ASP A 48 11.09 -4.17 0.69
CA ASP A 48 11.86 -5.25 0.09
C ASP A 48 10.97 -6.20 -0.72
N VAL A 49 11.50 -6.70 -1.84
CA VAL A 49 10.80 -7.64 -2.73
C VAL A 49 10.29 -8.88 -1.97
N SER A 50 11.02 -9.37 -0.96
CA SER A 50 10.57 -10.51 -0.14
C SER A 50 9.31 -10.21 0.66
N THR A 51 9.17 -8.97 1.15
CA THR A 51 7.99 -8.50 1.89
C THR A 51 6.82 -8.36 0.94
N VAL A 52 7.00 -7.68 -0.19
CA VAL A 52 5.96 -7.54 -1.22
C VAL A 52 5.50 -8.90 -1.71
N SER A 53 6.42 -9.82 -1.99
CA SER A 53 6.10 -11.18 -2.46
C SER A 53 5.22 -11.96 -1.48
N ARG A 54 5.51 -11.90 -0.17
CA ARG A 54 4.66 -12.53 0.87
C ARG A 54 3.26 -11.93 0.91
N GLN A 55 3.15 -10.60 0.83
CA GLN A 55 1.88 -9.88 0.88
C GLN A 55 1.04 -10.16 -0.38
N ILE A 56 1.67 -10.18 -1.55
CA ILE A 56 1.03 -10.60 -2.80
C ILE A 56 0.59 -12.05 -2.75
N ALA A 57 1.40 -12.96 -2.20
CA ALA A 57 1.01 -14.36 -2.04
C ALA A 57 -0.27 -14.50 -1.18
N SER A 58 -0.38 -13.73 -0.09
CA SER A 58 -1.59 -13.63 0.72
C SER A 58 -2.80 -13.13 -0.11
N LEU A 59 -2.62 -12.05 -0.87
CA LEU A 59 -3.70 -11.51 -1.73
C LEU A 59 -4.15 -12.50 -2.82
N VAL A 60 -3.21 -13.25 -3.41
CA VAL A 60 -3.51 -14.29 -4.40
C VAL A 60 -4.24 -15.47 -3.77
N GLN A 61 -3.80 -15.95 -2.61
CA GLN A 61 -4.48 -17.03 -1.87
C GLN A 61 -5.94 -16.67 -1.54
N ARG A 62 -6.22 -15.38 -1.37
CA ARG A 62 -7.55 -14.85 -1.04
C ARG A 62 -8.37 -14.49 -2.27
N GLY A 63 -7.84 -14.73 -3.47
CA GLY A 63 -8.52 -14.46 -4.75
C GLY A 63 -8.70 -12.98 -5.07
N LEU A 64 -7.96 -12.08 -4.41
CA LEU A 64 -8.08 -10.62 -4.64
C LEU A 64 -7.11 -10.10 -5.70
N VAL A 65 -6.03 -10.83 -5.93
CA VAL A 65 -5.02 -10.55 -6.95
C VAL A 65 -4.77 -11.85 -7.71
N GLU A 66 -4.45 -11.73 -8.98
CA GLU A 66 -4.02 -12.85 -9.80
C GLU A 66 -2.71 -12.56 -10.52
N ARG A 67 -2.05 -13.64 -10.95
CA ARG A 67 -0.82 -13.59 -11.74
C ARG A 67 -1.19 -13.79 -13.20
N ARG A 68 -0.82 -12.85 -14.06
CA ARG A 68 -1.01 -12.92 -15.51
C ARG A 68 0.35 -12.91 -16.22
N PRO A 69 0.53 -13.62 -17.35
CA PRO A 69 1.71 -13.47 -18.18
C PRO A 69 1.87 -12.00 -18.61
N ASP A 70 3.11 -11.51 -18.64
CA ASP A 70 3.41 -10.20 -19.19
C ASP A 70 3.43 -10.29 -20.73
N PRO A 71 2.53 -9.58 -21.45
CA PRO A 71 2.50 -9.64 -22.92
C PRO A 71 3.74 -9.03 -23.58
N ASN A 72 4.48 -8.18 -22.87
CA ASN A 72 5.69 -7.51 -23.38
C ASN A 72 6.97 -8.26 -23.03
N ASP A 73 6.89 -9.26 -22.15
CA ASP A 73 8.02 -10.06 -21.68
C ASP A 73 7.53 -11.47 -21.36
N GLY A 74 7.78 -12.41 -22.27
CA GLY A 74 7.32 -13.79 -22.14
C GLY A 74 7.83 -14.53 -20.89
N ARG A 75 8.76 -13.93 -20.12
CA ARG A 75 9.25 -14.46 -18.83
C ARG A 75 8.71 -13.67 -17.63
N GLY A 76 8.07 -12.52 -17.86
CA GLY A 76 7.51 -11.64 -16.84
C GLY A 76 6.13 -12.10 -16.36
N THR A 77 5.83 -11.80 -15.09
CA THR A 77 4.50 -11.99 -14.50
C THR A 77 4.00 -10.64 -14.01
N LEU A 78 2.80 -10.27 -14.45
CA LEU A 78 2.05 -9.13 -13.94
C LEU A 78 1.12 -9.58 -12.82
N LEU A 79 0.98 -8.73 -11.82
CA LEU A 79 0.00 -8.85 -10.75
C LEU A 79 -1.17 -7.97 -11.13
N ALA A 80 -2.37 -8.53 -11.21
CA ALA A 80 -3.59 -7.82 -11.56
C ALA A 80 -4.65 -8.02 -10.47
N VAL A 81 -5.44 -6.99 -10.20
CA VAL A 81 -6.58 -7.09 -9.29
C VAL A 81 -7.68 -7.92 -9.97
N THR A 82 -8.38 -8.74 -9.19
CA THR A 82 -9.57 -9.46 -9.64
C THR A 82 -10.82 -8.65 -9.33
N ASP A 83 -11.97 -8.99 -9.91
CA ASP A 83 -13.25 -8.35 -9.56
C ASP A 83 -13.55 -8.42 -8.05
N ALA A 84 -13.19 -9.53 -7.39
CA ALA A 84 -13.31 -9.67 -5.94
C ALA A 84 -12.35 -8.73 -5.19
N GLY A 85 -11.15 -8.52 -5.73
CA GLY A 85 -10.19 -7.53 -5.23
C GLY A 85 -10.70 -6.09 -5.32
N GLU A 86 -11.30 -5.71 -6.44
CA GLU A 86 -11.91 -4.39 -6.62
C GLU A 86 -13.06 -4.17 -5.64
N GLN A 87 -13.98 -5.13 -5.51
CA GLN A 87 -15.08 -5.06 -4.55
C GLN A 87 -14.57 -4.97 -3.11
N ALA A 88 -13.56 -5.76 -2.75
CA ALA A 88 -12.94 -5.70 -1.43
C ALA A 88 -12.32 -4.32 -1.15
N PHE A 89 -11.68 -3.71 -2.15
CA PHE A 89 -11.12 -2.37 -2.05
C PHE A 89 -12.20 -1.29 -1.88
N GLU A 90 -13.31 -1.37 -2.61
CA GLU A 90 -14.42 -0.41 -2.47
C GLU A 90 -15.11 -0.50 -1.10
N VAL A 91 -15.28 -1.71 -0.56
CA VAL A 91 -15.77 -1.90 0.82
C VAL A 91 -14.83 -1.23 1.81
N TYR A 92 -13.51 -1.41 1.64
CA TYR A 92 -12.52 -0.77 2.49
C TYR A 92 -12.55 0.75 2.37
N ARG A 93 -12.55 1.29 1.15
CA ARG A 93 -12.62 2.72 0.85
C ARG A 93 -13.85 3.36 1.49
N SER A 94 -15.01 2.73 1.35
CA SER A 94 -16.28 3.20 1.94
C SER A 94 -16.23 3.25 3.46
N ARG A 95 -15.69 2.20 4.11
CA ARG A 95 -15.51 2.18 5.58
C ARG A 95 -14.57 3.29 6.03
N ARG A 96 -13.48 3.51 5.29
CA ARG A 96 -12.53 4.58 5.61
C ARG A 96 -13.12 5.96 5.49
N GLN A 97 -13.88 6.20 4.41
CA GLN A 97 -14.58 7.46 4.22
C GLN A 97 -15.54 7.71 5.37
N ALA A 98 -16.36 6.73 5.73
CA ALA A 98 -17.31 6.85 6.83
C ALA A 98 -16.63 7.13 8.18
N GLU A 99 -15.42 6.61 8.42
CA GLU A 99 -14.67 6.93 9.63
C GLU A 99 -14.12 8.36 9.60
N LEU A 100 -13.56 8.81 8.48
CA LEU A 100 -13.07 10.17 8.31
C LEU A 100 -14.22 11.19 8.46
N ASP A 101 -15.39 10.88 7.91
CA ASP A 101 -16.59 11.71 8.05
C ASP A 101 -17.05 11.80 9.51
N ARG A 102 -16.93 10.72 10.28
CA ARG A 102 -17.28 10.73 11.71
C ARG A 102 -16.33 11.61 12.53
N VAL A 103 -15.02 11.50 12.30
CA VAL A 103 -14.03 12.26 13.10
C VAL A 103 -13.93 13.73 12.69
N THR A 104 -14.34 14.07 11.46
CA THR A 104 -14.38 15.46 10.96
C THR A 104 -15.79 16.05 10.96
N ARG A 105 -16.77 15.36 11.55
CA ARG A 105 -18.20 15.74 11.48
C ARG A 105 -18.43 17.20 11.86
N ASP A 106 -17.84 17.63 12.97
CA ASP A 106 -18.06 18.95 13.56
C ASP A 106 -17.03 20.00 13.08
N TRP A 107 -16.17 19.64 12.13
CA TRP A 107 -15.21 20.57 11.53
C TRP A 107 -15.88 21.42 10.47
N SER A 108 -15.63 22.73 10.54
CA SER A 108 -15.94 23.67 9.48
C SER A 108 -15.21 23.32 8.17
N ALA A 109 -15.70 23.85 7.05
CA ALA A 109 -15.05 23.69 5.76
C ALA A 109 -13.60 24.22 5.76
N ASP A 110 -13.34 25.26 6.55
CA ASP A 110 -12.03 25.92 6.64
C ASP A 110 -11.03 25.08 7.44
N GLU A 111 -11.47 24.47 8.55
CA GLU A 111 -10.66 23.50 9.29
C GLU A 111 -10.32 22.28 8.45
N ARG A 112 -11.28 21.75 7.70
CA ARG A 112 -11.04 20.62 6.77
C ARG A 112 -10.03 20.99 5.68
N ARG A 113 -10.17 22.15 5.04
CA ARG A 113 -9.21 22.63 4.03
C ARG A 113 -7.82 22.84 4.62
N THR A 114 -7.75 23.46 5.79
CA THR A 114 -6.48 23.71 6.50
C THR A 114 -5.79 22.39 6.86
N PHE A 115 -6.54 21.42 7.37
CA PHE A 115 -6.00 20.11 7.70
C PHE A 115 -5.46 19.37 6.46
N VAL A 116 -6.21 19.35 5.35
CA VAL A 116 -5.75 18.75 4.09
C VAL A 116 -4.45 19.41 3.61
N HIS A 117 -4.38 20.74 3.64
CA HIS A 117 -3.19 21.48 3.26
C HIS A 117 -1.97 21.15 4.14
N LEU A 118 -2.15 21.17 5.47
CA LEU A 118 -1.06 20.90 6.41
C LEU A 118 -0.61 19.43 6.38
N LEU A 119 -1.55 18.49 6.19
CA LEU A 119 -1.22 17.07 6.08
C LEU A 119 -0.46 16.77 4.79
N ALA A 120 -0.86 17.37 3.67
CA ALA A 120 -0.13 17.24 2.40
C ALA A 120 1.31 17.75 2.54
N ARG A 121 1.49 18.97 3.05
CA ARG A 121 2.81 19.53 3.30
C ARG A 121 3.65 18.65 4.26
N PHE A 122 3.04 18.14 5.33
CA PHE A 122 3.74 17.25 6.26
C PHE A 122 4.23 15.97 5.57
N ASN A 123 3.42 15.38 4.68
CA ASN A 123 3.83 14.21 3.90
C ASN A 123 4.98 14.55 2.93
N ASP A 124 4.89 15.68 2.22
CA ASP A 124 5.96 16.15 1.32
C ASP A 124 7.28 16.35 2.08
N ASP A 125 7.23 16.96 3.27
CA ASP A 125 8.41 17.18 4.12
C ASP A 125 8.97 15.84 4.64
N LEU A 126 8.10 14.88 5.00
CA LEU A 126 8.50 13.54 5.45
C LEU A 126 9.19 12.74 4.34
N GLU A 127 8.67 12.82 3.11
CA GLU A 127 9.27 12.18 1.94
C GLU A 127 10.65 12.75 1.64
N ARG A 128 10.83 14.07 1.73
CA ARG A 128 12.14 14.73 1.54
C ARG A 128 13.17 14.28 2.56
N GLU A 129 12.80 14.16 3.84
CA GLU A 129 13.71 13.70 4.90
C GLU A 129 14.11 12.23 4.73
N GLN A 130 13.23 11.39 4.17
CA GLN A 130 13.54 9.99 3.89
C GLN A 130 14.34 9.80 2.58
N ALA A 131 14.48 10.85 1.76
CA ALA A 131 15.06 10.79 0.43
C ALA A 131 16.61 10.81 0.34
N PRO A 132 17.43 10.97 1.41
CA PRO A 132 18.86 10.69 1.30
C PRO A 132 19.43 9.91 2.50
N ALA A 133 19.20 8.59 2.50
CA ALA A 133 20.01 7.62 3.26
C ALA A 133 20.34 6.34 2.46
N ARG A 134 19.86 6.22 1.21
CA ARG A 134 19.94 4.97 0.41
C ARG A 134 21.06 4.92 -0.63
N ASP A 135 21.70 6.04 -0.95
CA ASP A 135 22.93 6.05 -1.77
C ASP A 135 24.16 5.50 -1.01
N ALA A 136 24.00 5.13 0.28
CA ALA A 136 25.05 4.62 1.15
C ALA A 136 24.85 3.14 1.55
N MET A 137 24.43 2.27 0.63
CA MET A 137 24.59 0.81 0.79
C MET A 137 25.68 0.30 -0.17
N PRO A 138 26.94 0.14 0.30
CA PRO A 138 27.98 -0.53 -0.44
C PRO A 138 27.87 -2.06 -0.31
N GLY A 139 28.01 -2.78 -1.43
CA GLY A 139 28.48 -4.17 -1.47
C GLY A 139 27.42 -5.25 -1.61
N ALA A 140 27.08 -5.64 -2.84
CA ALA A 140 26.61 -6.99 -3.12
C ALA A 140 27.77 -7.98 -2.97
N PRO A 141 27.60 -9.17 -2.36
CA PRO A 141 28.64 -10.17 -2.32
C PRO A 141 28.86 -10.75 -3.73
N GLU A 142 30.11 -10.73 -4.19
CA GLU A 142 30.58 -11.44 -5.37
C GLU A 142 30.25 -12.93 -5.24
N GLY A 143 29.64 -13.49 -6.29
CA GLY A 143 29.24 -14.90 -6.34
C GLY A 143 30.44 -15.86 -6.31
N PRO A 144 30.22 -17.14 -5.94
CA PRO A 144 31.30 -18.09 -5.79
C PRO A 144 31.91 -18.45 -7.16
N THR A 145 33.23 -18.29 -7.24
CA THR A 145 34.08 -18.89 -8.26
C THR A 145 34.01 -20.42 -8.17
N ALA A 146 33.59 -21.06 -9.25
CA ALA A 146 33.89 -22.46 -9.56
C ALA A 146 33.96 -22.64 -11.08
#